data_AF-A0A2W2EYP8-F1
#
_entry.id   AF-A0A2W2EYP8-F1
#
_cell.length_a   1.000
_cell.length_b   1.000
_cell.length_c   1.000
_cell.angle_alpha   90.00
_cell.angle_beta   90.00
_cell.angle_gamma   90.00
#
_symmetry.space_group_name_H-M   'P 1'
#
loop_
_entity.id
_entity.type
_entity.pdbx_description
1 polymer ?
#
loop_
_entity_poly.entity_id
_entity_poly.type
_entity_poly.pdbx_seq_one_letter_code
_entity_poly.pdbx_strand_id
1 'polypeptide(L)'
;MRITTTDAAYHLDSGHYHLTVSRTDPSAELEGWMTLSLIASAHTRGGRDETYETLPPVLAERGDVAVFDFPQRSTEWDSKIVRLTCTPETIAVEVRIEGHGVLGDVTLLGGRAVLNTRASGVFRSGVHARGVFSPTPAH
;
A
#
# COMPACT_ATOMS: atom_id res chain seq x y z
N MET A 1 15.42 14.29 -4.63
CA MET A 1 15.06 12.86 -4.60
C MET A 1 15.56 12.19 -5.86
N ARG A 2 16.15 11.01 -5.73
CA ARG A 2 16.66 10.21 -6.85
C ARG A 2 15.86 8.93 -6.96
N ILE A 3 15.43 8.57 -8.17
CA ILE A 3 14.71 7.33 -8.45
C ILE A 3 15.51 6.53 -9.47
N THR A 4 15.77 5.26 -9.16
CA THR A 4 16.26 4.29 -10.13
C THR A 4 15.21 3.21 -10.34
N THR A 5 15.09 2.73 -11.57
CA THR A 5 14.06 1.76 -11.95
C THR A 5 14.71 0.50 -12.46
N THR A 6 14.24 -0.64 -11.97
CA THR A 6 14.53 -1.96 -12.51
C THR A 6 13.24 -2.57 -13.06
N ASP A 7 13.33 -3.76 -13.64
CA ASP A 7 12.13 -4.49 -14.09
C ASP A 7 11.20 -4.86 -12.93
N ALA A 8 11.76 -5.02 -11.72
CA ALA A 8 11.03 -5.50 -10.55
C ALA A 8 10.60 -4.38 -9.58
N ALA A 9 11.30 -3.24 -9.55
CA ALA A 9 11.08 -2.23 -8.54
C ALA A 9 11.49 -0.80 -8.96
N TYR A 10 10.94 0.17 -8.26
CA TYR A 10 11.50 1.53 -8.16
C TYR A 10 12.27 1.66 -6.86
N HIS A 11 13.49 2.17 -6.90
CA HIS A 11 14.28 2.49 -5.73
C HIS A 11 14.37 4.00 -5.58
N LEU A 12 13.92 4.49 -4.44
CA LEU A 12 13.76 5.90 -4.17
C LEU A 12 14.67 6.29 -3.00
N ASP A 13 15.51 7.28 -3.25
CA ASP A 13 16.46 7.84 -2.31
C ASP A 13 16.13 9.32 -2.13
N SER A 14 15.53 9.65 -0.99
CA SER A 14 15.13 11.02 -0.67
C SER A 14 16.25 11.84 -0.02
N GLY A 15 17.33 11.18 0.42
CA GLY A 15 18.32 11.72 1.36
C GLY A 15 17.95 11.55 2.83
N HIS A 16 16.67 11.26 3.15
CA HIS A 16 16.19 11.00 4.52
C HIS A 16 15.73 9.56 4.72
N TYR A 17 15.25 8.91 3.66
CA TYR A 17 14.86 7.51 3.67
C TYR A 17 15.17 6.84 2.33
N HIS A 18 15.29 5.52 2.38
CA HIS A 18 15.35 4.65 1.23
C HIS A 18 14.06 3.83 1.16
N LEU A 19 13.42 3.85 0.00
CA LEU A 19 12.16 3.16 -0.24
C LEU A 19 12.27 2.36 -1.53
N THR A 20 11.98 1.06 -1.44
CA THR A 20 11.86 0.19 -2.60
C THR A 20 10.38 -0.10 -2.85
N VAL A 21 9.85 0.33 -4.00
CA VAL A 21 8.45 0.15 -4.39
C VAL A 21 8.36 -0.97 -5.42
N SER A 22 7.63 -2.04 -5.11
CA SER A 22 7.49 -3.18 -6.02
C SER A 22 6.69 -2.79 -7.27
N ARG A 23 7.10 -3.31 -8.44
CA ARG A 23 6.36 -3.16 -9.71
C ARG A 23 5.42 -4.34 -9.98
N THR A 24 5.56 -5.42 -9.22
CA THR A 24 4.82 -6.67 -9.40
C THR A 24 3.83 -6.94 -8.28
N ASP A 25 4.12 -6.44 -7.08
CA ASP A 25 3.33 -6.66 -5.88
C ASP A 25 2.84 -5.32 -5.34
N PRO A 26 1.66 -5.28 -4.69
CA PRO A 26 1.16 -4.09 -4.02
C PRO A 26 1.89 -3.91 -2.69
N SER A 27 3.20 -3.65 -2.74
CA SER A 27 4.03 -3.47 -1.56
C SER A 27 5.15 -2.46 -1.79
N ALA A 28 5.61 -1.87 -0.69
CA ALA A 28 6.85 -1.11 -0.65
C ALA A 28 7.62 -1.45 0.61
N GLU A 29 8.95 -1.40 0.53
CA GLU A 29 9.85 -1.60 1.65
C GLU A 29 10.51 -0.28 2.01
N LEU A 30 10.24 0.20 3.22
CA LEU A 30 11.01 1.25 3.85
C LEU A 30 12.24 0.59 4.49
N GLU A 31 13.39 0.73 3.84
CA GLU A 31 14.55 -0.13 4.07
C GLU A 31 14.98 -0.12 5.54
N GLY A 32 15.10 -1.32 6.12
CA GLY A 32 15.49 -1.52 7.51
C GLY A 32 14.42 -1.21 8.56
N TRP A 33 13.19 -0.86 8.15
CA TRP A 33 12.12 -0.45 9.07
C TRP A 33 10.84 -1.26 8.92
N MET A 34 10.19 -1.19 7.76
CA MET A 34 8.88 -1.80 7.57
C MET A 34 8.61 -2.19 6.12
N THR A 35 7.82 -3.23 5.94
CA THR A 35 7.18 -3.54 4.65
C THR A 35 5.75 -3.04 4.70
N LEU A 36 5.44 -2.10 3.81
CA LEU A 36 4.11 -1.56 3.60
C LEU A 36 3.31 -2.50 2.68
N SER A 37 2.15 -2.92 3.15
CA SER A 37 1.12 -3.49 2.27
C SER A 37 0.36 -2.34 1.63
N LEU A 38 0.42 -2.22 0.30
CA LEU A 38 -0.30 -1.21 -0.48
C LEU A 38 -1.63 -1.77 -0.97
N ILE A 39 -2.28 -2.53 -0.09
CA ILE A 39 -3.67 -3.00 -0.21
C ILE A 39 -4.50 -2.20 0.80
N ALA A 40 -5.73 -1.89 0.42
CA ALA A 40 -6.72 -1.32 1.32
C ALA A 40 -8.07 -2.01 1.12
N SER A 41 -8.80 -2.19 2.22
CA SER A 41 -10.20 -2.61 2.20
C SER A 41 -11.07 -1.46 2.71
N ALA A 42 -12.03 -1.05 1.91
CA ALA A 42 -13.06 -0.07 2.27
C ALA A 42 -14.42 -0.77 2.20
N HIS A 43 -14.86 -1.38 3.29
CA HIS A 43 -16.14 -2.10 3.30
C HIS A 43 -17.30 -1.12 3.19
N THR A 44 -18.38 -1.53 2.53
CA THR A 44 -19.66 -0.84 2.65
C THR A 44 -20.39 -1.36 3.89
N ARG A 45 -21.44 -0.68 4.35
CA ARG A 45 -22.30 -1.25 5.41
C ARG A 45 -22.99 -2.55 5.00
N GLY A 46 -23.12 -2.83 3.70
CA GLY A 46 -23.83 -3.98 3.15
C GLY A 46 -22.93 -5.11 2.66
N GLY A 47 -21.63 -4.87 2.48
CA GLY A 47 -20.75 -5.80 1.77
C GLY A 47 -19.27 -5.61 2.12
N ARG A 48 -18.49 -6.65 1.81
CA ARG A 48 -17.05 -6.69 2.10
C ARG A 48 -16.26 -6.40 0.84
N ASP A 49 -15.55 -5.28 0.86
CA ASP A 49 -14.51 -5.00 -0.13
C ASP A 49 -13.33 -5.98 -0.01
N GLU A 50 -13.19 -6.80 -1.05
CA GLU A 50 -12.07 -7.72 -1.27
C GLU A 50 -11.36 -7.31 -2.57
N THR A 51 -10.06 -7.11 -2.49
CA THR A 51 -9.24 -6.85 -3.68
C THR A 51 -8.97 -8.17 -4.40
N TYR A 52 -9.35 -8.29 -5.67
CA TYR A 52 -9.09 -9.52 -6.44
C TYR A 52 -8.02 -9.36 -7.53
N GLU A 53 -7.57 -8.13 -7.80
CA GLU A 53 -6.48 -7.85 -8.72
C GLU A 53 -5.79 -6.54 -8.33
N THR A 54 -4.47 -6.52 -8.45
CA THR A 54 -3.65 -5.32 -8.33
C THR A 54 -2.88 -5.11 -9.61
N LEU A 55 -3.01 -3.93 -10.20
CA LEU A 55 -2.29 -3.57 -11.42
C LEU A 55 -0.91 -3.00 -11.07
N PRO A 56 0.07 -3.04 -12.00
CA PRO A 56 1.37 -2.42 -11.79
C PRO A 56 1.23 -0.93 -11.43
N PRO A 57 2.08 -0.41 -10.51
CA PRO A 57 1.98 0.98 -10.11
C PRO A 57 2.37 1.94 -11.23
N VAL A 58 1.64 3.05 -11.29
CA VAL A 58 1.91 4.17 -12.17
C VAL A 58 2.66 5.24 -11.39
N LEU A 59 3.91 5.52 -11.79
CA LEU A 59 4.73 6.58 -11.20
C LEU A 59 4.46 7.92 -11.91
N ALA A 60 4.20 8.97 -11.13
CA ALA A 60 4.21 10.35 -11.57
C ALA A 60 5.17 11.18 -10.71
N GLU A 61 6.14 11.83 -11.37
CA GLU A 61 7.11 12.73 -10.73
C GLU A 61 6.69 14.20 -10.91
N ARG A 62 6.77 14.96 -9.82
CA ARG A 62 6.40 16.38 -9.74
C ARG A 62 7.39 17.11 -8.82
N GLY A 63 8.48 17.63 -9.39
CA GLY A 63 9.53 18.27 -8.60
C GLY A 63 10.22 17.26 -7.68
N ASP A 64 10.14 17.49 -6.37
CA ASP A 64 10.67 16.62 -5.32
C ASP A 64 9.64 15.62 -4.77
N VAL A 65 8.48 15.51 -5.41
CA VAL A 65 7.39 14.59 -5.05
C VAL A 65 7.28 13.46 -6.08
N ALA A 66 7.19 12.23 -5.60
CA ALA A 66 6.93 11.04 -6.38
C ALA A 66 5.62 10.42 -5.90
N VAL A 67 4.74 10.13 -6.85
CA VAL A 67 3.43 9.56 -6.57
C VAL A 67 3.32 8.24 -7.28
N PHE A 68 3.08 7.17 -6.52
CA PHE A 68 2.79 5.85 -7.03
C PHE A 68 1.32 5.55 -6.82
N ASP A 69 0.58 5.43 -7.92
CA ASP A 69 -0.79 4.94 -7.89
C ASP A 69 -0.81 3.44 -8.13
N PHE A 70 -1.44 2.69 -7.24
CA PHE A 70 -1.69 1.26 -7.34
C PHE A 70 -3.19 1.07 -7.64
N PRO A 71 -3.59 0.93 -8.91
CA PRO A 71 -4.96 0.61 -9.24
C PRO A 71 -5.30 -0.81 -8.81
N GLN A 72 -6.47 -0.98 -8.22
CA GLN A 72 -6.93 -2.25 -7.66
C GLN A 72 -8.36 -2.52 -8.13
N ARG A 73 -8.64 -3.79 -8.44
CA ARG A 73 -10.01 -4.24 -8.66
C ARG A 73 -10.64 -4.67 -7.34
N SER A 74 -11.84 -4.16 -7.10
CA SER A 74 -12.61 -4.34 -5.86
C SER A 74 -13.93 -5.04 -6.17
N THR A 75 -14.41 -5.82 -5.21
CA THR A 75 -15.76 -6.40 -5.25
C THR A 75 -16.88 -5.39 -4.98
N GLU A 76 -16.58 -4.27 -4.32
CA GLU A 76 -17.59 -3.28 -3.87
C GLU A 76 -17.51 -1.95 -4.62
N TRP A 77 -16.35 -1.60 -5.16
CA TRP A 77 -16.10 -0.30 -5.79
C TRP A 77 -15.78 -0.42 -7.27
N ASP A 78 -16.30 0.51 -8.06
CA ASP A 78 -16.04 0.60 -9.50
C ASP A 78 -14.58 0.94 -9.79
N SER A 79 -13.99 1.78 -8.93
CA SER A 79 -12.58 2.14 -8.96
C SER A 79 -12.01 2.14 -7.55
N LYS A 80 -10.81 1.60 -7.39
CA LYS A 80 -10.02 1.68 -6.16
C LYS A 80 -8.56 1.93 -6.51
N ILE A 81 -7.95 2.94 -5.89
CA ILE A 81 -6.54 3.28 -6.05
C ILE A 81 -5.93 3.47 -4.67
N VAL A 82 -4.86 2.75 -4.38
CA VAL A 82 -3.98 3.06 -3.24
C VAL A 82 -2.86 3.95 -3.76
N ARG A 83 -2.76 5.17 -3.24
CA ARG A 83 -1.73 6.13 -3.61
C ARG A 83 -0.67 6.19 -2.52
N LEU A 84 0.58 6.02 -2.91
CA LEU A 84 1.75 6.29 -2.10
C LEU A 84 2.41 7.59 -2.60
N THR A 85 2.44 8.61 -1.75
CA THR A 85 3.10 9.89 -2.04
C THR A 85 4.37 9.99 -1.23
N CYS A 86 5.48 10.22 -1.93
CA CYS A 86 6.82 10.32 -1.38
C CYS A 86 7.30 11.77 -1.56
N THR A 87 7.56 12.45 -0.46
CA THR A 87 8.26 13.75 -0.43
C THR A 87 9.67 13.54 0.12
N PRO A 88 10.54 14.56 0.18
CA PRO A 88 11.88 14.39 0.77
C PRO A 88 11.86 13.83 2.19
N GLU A 89 10.88 14.23 3.00
CA GLU A 89 10.86 13.93 4.45
C GLU A 89 9.76 12.95 4.87
N THR A 90 8.73 12.78 4.05
CA THR A 90 7.55 12.01 4.43
C THR A 90 7.09 11.06 3.35
N ILE A 91 6.49 9.95 3.80
CA ILE A 91 5.66 9.08 2.99
C ILE A 91 4.21 9.20 3.47
N ALA A 92 3.27 9.29 2.55
CA ALA A 92 1.84 9.36 2.83
C ALA A 92 1.11 8.31 2.00
N VAL A 93 0.16 7.62 2.63
CA VAL A 93 -0.70 6.63 1.97
C VAL A 93 -2.14 7.12 2.01
N GLU A 94 -2.79 7.05 0.87
CA GLU A 94 -4.18 7.43 0.68
C GLU A 94 -4.89 6.33 -0.12
N VAL A 95 -6.16 6.09 0.16
CA VAL A 95 -7.03 5.27 -0.69
C VAL A 95 -8.09 6.15 -1.32
N ARG A 96 -8.23 6.06 -2.64
CA ARG A 96 -9.34 6.63 -3.40
C ARG A 96 -10.27 5.51 -3.85
N ILE A 97 -11.56 5.70 -3.64
CA ILE A 97 -12.61 4.79 -4.09
C ILE A 97 -13.69 5.57 -4.82
N GLU A 98 -14.24 4.98 -5.86
CA GLU A 98 -15.42 5.48 -6.57
C GLU A 98 -16.42 4.34 -6.73
N GLY A 99 -17.69 4.64 -6.56
CA GLY A 99 -18.78 3.69 -6.67
C GLY A 99 -19.95 4.05 -5.77
N HIS A 100 -20.73 3.04 -5.38
CA HIS A 100 -22.00 3.22 -4.70
C HIS A 100 -22.01 2.49 -3.35
N GLY A 101 -22.72 3.06 -2.38
CA GLY A 101 -22.89 2.48 -1.05
C GLY A 101 -22.43 3.40 0.06
N VAL A 102 -22.85 3.08 1.28
CA VAL A 102 -22.43 3.82 2.48
C VAL A 102 -21.14 3.21 2.99
N LEU A 103 -20.06 3.99 3.01
CA LEU A 103 -18.77 3.59 3.55
C LEU A 103 -18.90 3.15 5.02
N GLY A 104 -18.35 1.97 5.32
CA GLY A 104 -18.27 1.40 6.66
C GLY A 104 -16.82 1.38 7.14
N ASP A 105 -16.32 0.19 7.47
CA ASP A 105 -14.97 0.02 8.00
C ASP A 105 -13.91 0.18 6.91
N VAL A 106 -12.83 0.89 7.25
CA VAL A 106 -11.67 1.07 6.37
C VAL A 106 -10.44 0.50 7.03
N THR A 107 -9.75 -0.39 6.33
CA THR A 107 -8.41 -0.87 6.67
C THR A 107 -7.43 -0.27 5.67
N LEU A 108 -6.48 0.51 6.18
CA LEU A 108 -5.33 1.01 5.42
C LEU A 108 -4.10 0.15 5.71
N LEU A 109 -3.13 0.19 4.80
CA LEU A 109 -1.85 -0.51 4.95
C LEU A 109 -2.01 -2.02 5.17
N GLY A 110 -3.04 -2.58 4.54
CA GLY A 110 -3.54 -3.94 4.72
C GLY A 110 -5.00 -4.06 4.29
N GLY A 111 -5.52 -5.27 4.27
CA GLY A 111 -6.89 -5.53 3.84
C GLY A 111 -7.10 -6.96 3.39
N ARG A 112 -8.31 -7.22 2.88
CA ARG A 112 -8.67 -8.52 2.32
C ARG A 112 -8.36 -8.55 0.84
N ALA A 113 -7.67 -9.60 0.40
CA ALA A 113 -7.46 -9.82 -1.01
C ALA A 113 -7.43 -11.31 -1.37
N VAL A 114 -7.75 -11.59 -2.63
CA VAL A 114 -7.57 -12.88 -3.29
C VAL A 114 -6.84 -12.60 -4.59
N LEU A 115 -5.50 -12.60 -4.54
CA LEU A 115 -4.66 -12.18 -5.64
C LEU A 115 -4.41 -13.33 -6.62
N ASN A 116 -4.21 -12.98 -7.90
CA ASN A 116 -3.81 -13.89 -8.96
C ASN A 116 -2.43 -14.55 -8.72
N THR A 117 -1.67 -14.09 -7.72
CA THR A 117 -0.43 -14.70 -7.21
C THR A 117 -0.66 -15.90 -6.28
N ARG A 118 -1.91 -16.36 -6.13
CA ARG A 118 -2.36 -17.41 -5.18
C ARG A 118 -2.32 -17.00 -3.71
N ALA A 119 -1.92 -15.78 -3.39
CA ALA A 119 -2.02 -15.24 -2.04
C ALA A 119 -3.47 -14.81 -1.75
N SER A 120 -4.03 -15.29 -0.64
CA SER A 120 -5.39 -14.96 -0.23
C SER A 120 -5.51 -14.76 1.27
N GLY A 121 -6.48 -13.94 1.69
CA GLY A 121 -6.78 -13.67 3.09
C GLY A 121 -6.50 -12.22 3.47
N VAL A 122 -5.98 -12.01 4.69
CA VAL A 122 -5.73 -10.68 5.24
C VAL A 122 -4.25 -10.33 5.10
N PHE A 123 -3.97 -9.29 4.32
CA PHE A 123 -2.66 -8.70 4.14
C PHE A 123 -2.46 -7.59 5.16
N ARG A 124 -1.25 -7.44 5.67
CA ARG A 124 -0.87 -6.42 6.64
C ARG A 124 0.54 -5.95 6.37
N SER A 125 0.78 -4.69 6.66
CA SER A 125 2.15 -4.18 6.77
C SER A 125 2.88 -4.88 7.90
N GLY A 126 4.19 -5.09 7.73
CA GLY A 126 5.08 -5.71 8.70
C GLY A 126 6.13 -4.73 9.17
N VAL A 127 6.55 -4.84 10.43
CA VAL A 127 7.66 -4.06 11.00
C VAL A 127 8.86 -4.99 11.22
N HIS A 128 10.04 -4.58 10.76
CA HIS A 128 11.29 -5.32 10.85
C HIS A 128 12.02 -5.05 12.17
N ALA A 129 11.29 -5.07 13.29
CA ALA A 129 11.87 -4.87 14.61
C ALA A 129 12.53 -6.16 15.11
N ARG A 130 13.75 -6.05 15.66
CA ARG A 130 14.43 -7.19 16.33
C ARG A 130 13.72 -7.67 17.59
N GLY A 131 12.88 -6.81 18.17
CA GLY A 131 12.05 -7.10 19.33
C GLY A 131 11.05 -5.98 19.55
N VAL A 132 9.94 -6.32 20.17
CA VAL A 132 8.93 -5.35 20.61
C VAL A 132 8.98 -5.30 22.13
N PHE A 133 8.94 -4.09 22.69
CA PHE A 133 8.75 -3.90 24.13
C PHE A 133 7.27 -3.66 24.40
N SER A 134 6.62 -4.57 25.13
CA SER A 134 5.27 -4.36 25.66
C SER A 134 5.39 -3.88 27.10
N PRO A 135 5.11 -2.59 27.41
CA PRO A 135 5.20 -2.07 28.78
C PRO A 135 4.14 -2.66 29.72
N THR A 136 3.15 -3.36 29.19
CA THR A 136 2.09 -4.05 29.94
C THR A 136 2.14 -5.56 29.69
N PRO A 137 1.86 -6.40 30.70
CA PRO A 137 1.73 -7.84 30.51
C PRO A 137 0.65 -8.13 29.46
N ALA A 138 0.97 -8.99 28.49
CA ALA A 138 -0.06 -9.61 27.67
C ALA A 138 -0.81 -10.61 28.56
N HIS A 139 -2.07 -10.29 28.89
CA HIS A 139 -2.98 -11.18 29.60
C HIS A 139 -3.70 -12.13 28.64
#